data_AF-A0A8S3TT32-F1
#
_entry.id   AF-A0A8S3TT32-F1
#
_cell.length_a   1.000
_cell.length_b   1.000
_cell.length_c   1.000
_cell.angle_alpha   90.00
_cell.angle_beta   90.00
_cell.angle_gamma   90.00
#
_symmetry.space_group_name_H-M   'P 1'
#
loop_
_entity.id
_entity.type
_entity.pdbx_description
1 polymer ?
#
loop_
_entity_poly.entity_id
_entity_poly.type
_entity_poly.pdbx_seq_one_letter_code
_entity_poly.pdbx_strand_id
1 'polypeptide(L)'
;MHSHLKVVQLITNIAKDVLVDVLKCRLPCANFGYAFNGMKNRILPQLNNHGRQLLYPDGSSYSGDLSDLDISLIYTILRNMNTITPQLNGWGNMPKDTDRSLSANIDRIRIFKNNYVSHCSNLSLDEQDFLQTWKEISKCIIELGGDDYIRKIDSILTTEINYVMEKQLCNTIRRLKEADRQNELNYNSLKEDINEIKQHLRTTKPPTVTATAFNGLLDSAPLELRIEGESIPLVEEIRKRTDNLSSDDMQITFAKEGSVIIGLKVSPSALYTVGNFLGIIDTLLSKILQMIENYGNGHTTRIVVSVNFMDEQNGKCLFCKFPPKNNRMLVNT
;
A
#
# COMPACT_ATOMS: atom_id res chain seq x y z
N MET A 1 -8.33 -40.75 4.55
CA MET A 1 -6.93 -40.28 4.72
C MET A 1 -6.26 -39.97 3.38
N HIS A 2 -6.20 -40.91 2.42
CA HIS A 2 -5.51 -40.67 1.14
C HIS A 2 -6.12 -39.57 0.26
N SER A 3 -7.44 -39.33 0.30
CA SER A 3 -8.09 -38.24 -0.44
C SER A 3 -7.49 -36.87 -0.10
N HIS A 4 -7.26 -36.61 1.19
CA HIS A 4 -6.61 -35.38 1.65
C HIS A 4 -5.17 -35.29 1.14
N LEU A 5 -4.41 -36.38 1.23
CA LEU A 5 -3.04 -36.41 0.72
C LEU A 5 -2.97 -36.18 -0.80
N LYS A 6 -3.96 -36.66 -1.57
CA LYS A 6 -4.07 -36.33 -3.00
C LYS A 6 -4.29 -34.85 -3.25
N VAL A 7 -5.18 -34.20 -2.49
CA VAL A 7 -5.38 -32.75 -2.55
C VAL A 7 -4.10 -32.00 -2.21
N VAL A 8 -3.37 -32.43 -1.16
CA VAL A 8 -2.09 -31.82 -0.82
C VAL A 8 -1.09 -32.00 -1.95
N GLN A 9 -0.95 -33.18 -2.57
CA GLN A 9 -0.06 -33.38 -3.72
C GLN A 9 -0.44 -32.49 -4.91
N LEU A 10 -1.73 -32.39 -5.22
CA LEU A 10 -2.22 -31.52 -6.29
C LEU A 10 -1.79 -30.06 -6.05
N ILE A 11 -1.86 -29.59 -4.81
CA ILE A 11 -1.44 -28.25 -4.42
C ILE A 11 0.10 -28.12 -4.44
N THR A 12 0.81 -28.96 -3.68
CA THR A 12 2.25 -28.79 -3.43
C THR A 12 3.13 -29.11 -4.63
N ASN A 13 2.63 -29.91 -5.57
CA ASN A 13 3.38 -30.29 -6.76
C ASN A 13 2.82 -29.52 -7.96
N ILE A 14 1.59 -29.82 -8.37
CA ILE A 14 1.06 -29.33 -9.65
C ILE A 14 0.71 -27.83 -9.58
N ALA A 15 0.04 -27.39 -8.52
CA ALA A 15 -0.30 -25.97 -8.36
C ALA A 15 0.95 -25.12 -8.10
N LYS A 16 1.97 -25.66 -7.41
CA LYS A 16 3.28 -25.01 -7.31
C LYS A 16 3.90 -24.84 -8.70
N ASP A 17 3.96 -25.91 -9.50
CA ASP A 17 4.57 -25.88 -10.83
C ASP A 17 3.90 -24.86 -11.74
N VAL A 18 2.57 -24.79 -11.76
CA VAL A 18 1.87 -23.79 -12.60
C VAL A 18 2.15 -22.37 -12.15
N LEU A 19 2.28 -22.11 -10.85
CA LEU A 19 2.65 -20.78 -10.35
C LEU A 19 4.10 -20.43 -10.71
N VAL A 20 5.02 -21.40 -10.70
CA VAL A 20 6.39 -21.21 -11.19
C VAL A 20 6.40 -20.89 -12.68
N ASP A 21 5.59 -21.57 -13.48
CA ASP A 21 5.52 -21.31 -14.92
C ASP A 21 4.86 -19.95 -15.21
N VAL A 22 3.84 -19.55 -14.45
CA VAL A 22 3.30 -18.17 -14.48
C VAL A 22 4.40 -17.16 -14.16
N LEU A 23 5.23 -17.43 -13.14
CA LEU A 23 6.34 -16.54 -12.78
C LEU A 23 7.36 -16.42 -13.91
N LYS A 24 7.77 -17.52 -14.54
CA LYS A 24 8.68 -17.53 -15.71
C LYS A 24 8.07 -16.82 -16.92
N CYS A 25 6.76 -16.95 -17.15
CA CYS A 25 6.07 -16.25 -18.24
C CYS A 25 6.02 -14.73 -18.00
N ARG A 26 5.95 -14.29 -16.74
CA ARG A 26 5.94 -12.86 -16.38
C ARG A 26 7.34 -12.28 -16.19
N LEU A 27 8.34 -13.13 -15.94
CA LEU A 27 9.75 -12.79 -15.81
C LEU A 27 10.58 -13.70 -16.74
N PRO A 28 10.94 -13.25 -17.95
CA PRO A 28 11.92 -13.97 -18.76
C PRO A 28 13.23 -14.13 -17.99
N CYS A 29 13.95 -15.26 -18.16
CA CYS A 29 15.19 -15.59 -17.43
C CYS A 29 16.23 -14.44 -17.39
N ALA A 30 16.34 -13.65 -18.46
CA ALA A 30 17.26 -12.51 -18.55
C ALA A 30 16.91 -11.33 -17.60
N ASN A 31 15.67 -11.27 -17.10
CA ASN A 31 15.15 -10.13 -16.35
C ASN A 31 14.90 -10.42 -14.87
N PHE A 32 15.21 -11.63 -14.37
CA PHE A 32 14.98 -12.00 -12.96
C PHE A 32 15.70 -11.04 -12.01
N GLY A 33 17.01 -10.84 -12.16
CA GLY A 33 17.77 -9.97 -11.27
C GLY A 33 17.22 -8.54 -11.22
N TYR A 34 16.89 -7.95 -12.39
CA TYR A 34 16.34 -6.59 -12.46
C TYR A 34 14.94 -6.48 -11.85
N ALA A 35 14.05 -7.42 -12.17
CA ALA A 35 12.68 -7.41 -11.66
C ALA A 35 12.62 -7.63 -10.15
N PHE A 36 13.40 -8.58 -9.62
CA PHE A 36 13.50 -8.83 -8.19
C PHE A 36 14.10 -7.63 -7.46
N ASN A 37 15.14 -6.99 -8.00
CA ASN A 37 15.69 -5.76 -7.43
C ASN A 37 14.66 -4.63 -7.41
N GLY A 38 13.87 -4.46 -8.48
CA GLY A 38 12.79 -3.45 -8.54
C GLY A 38 11.66 -3.70 -7.54
N MET A 39 11.44 -4.95 -7.14
CA MET A 39 10.42 -5.34 -6.15
C MET A 39 10.98 -5.58 -4.75
N LYS A 40 12.30 -5.53 -4.57
CA LYS A 40 13.02 -5.89 -3.34
C LYS A 40 12.44 -5.21 -2.10
N ASN A 41 12.25 -3.89 -2.16
CA ASN A 41 11.72 -3.10 -1.05
C ASN A 41 10.27 -3.46 -0.67
N ARG A 42 9.50 -4.04 -1.59
CA ARG A 42 8.12 -4.48 -1.34
C ARG A 42 8.08 -5.89 -0.80
N ILE A 43 8.93 -6.78 -1.33
CA ILE A 43 8.94 -8.19 -1.00
C ILE A 43 9.66 -8.44 0.34
N LEU A 44 10.85 -7.85 0.58
CA LEU A 44 11.65 -8.13 1.79
C LEU A 44 10.86 -8.00 3.12
N PRO A 45 10.01 -6.98 3.32
CA PRO A 45 9.19 -6.88 4.53
C PRO A 45 8.16 -8.01 4.70
N GLN A 46 7.76 -8.67 3.61
CA GLN A 46 6.78 -9.75 3.59
C GLN A 46 7.40 -11.14 3.75
N LEU A 47 8.74 -11.26 3.70
CA LEU A 47 9.45 -12.53 3.81
C LEU A 47 9.88 -12.81 5.25
N ASN A 48 9.75 -14.07 5.69
CA ASN A 48 10.47 -14.57 6.85
C ASN A 48 11.98 -14.72 6.57
N ASN A 49 12.75 -15.00 7.63
CA ASN A 49 14.20 -15.15 7.55
C ASN A 49 14.63 -16.22 6.53
N HIS A 50 13.89 -17.33 6.43
CA HIS A 50 14.18 -18.38 5.46
C HIS A 50 13.99 -17.90 4.02
N GLY A 51 12.86 -17.26 3.71
CA GLY A 51 12.59 -16.66 2.41
C GLY A 51 13.58 -15.57 2.03
N ARG A 52 14.04 -14.78 3.01
CA ARG A 52 15.12 -13.79 2.79
C ARG A 52 16.43 -14.47 2.41
N GLN A 53 16.82 -15.52 3.10
CA GLN A 53 18.04 -16.27 2.78
C GLN A 53 17.97 -17.01 1.45
N LEU A 54 16.79 -17.55 1.08
CA LEU A 54 16.58 -18.19 -0.21
C LEU A 54 16.66 -17.21 -1.37
N LEU A 55 16.03 -16.04 -1.23
CA LEU A 55 15.93 -15.07 -2.31
C LEU A 55 17.15 -14.14 -2.38
N TYR A 56 17.73 -13.78 -1.23
CA TYR A 56 18.81 -12.79 -1.08
C TYR A 56 19.82 -13.24 0.00
N PRO A 57 20.59 -14.31 -0.23
CA PRO A 57 21.53 -14.84 0.77
C PRO A 57 22.62 -13.85 1.19
N ASP A 58 23.04 -12.97 0.28
CA ASP A 58 24.01 -11.89 0.54
C ASP A 58 23.32 -10.55 0.89
N GLY A 59 21.98 -10.54 0.96
CA GLY A 59 21.15 -9.36 1.19
C GLY A 59 21.13 -8.35 0.03
N SER A 60 21.87 -8.60 -1.06
CA SER A 60 22.13 -7.63 -2.12
C SER A 60 21.34 -7.95 -3.39
N SER A 61 21.48 -9.17 -3.91
CA SER A 61 21.01 -9.56 -5.24
C SER A 61 20.22 -10.86 -5.18
N TYR A 62 19.28 -11.01 -6.12
CA TYR A 62 18.56 -12.27 -6.23
C TYR A 62 19.49 -13.39 -6.71
N SER A 63 19.51 -14.51 -5.98
CA SER A 63 20.29 -15.70 -6.36
C SER A 63 19.58 -17.02 -6.06
N GLY A 64 18.26 -16.99 -5.85
CA GLY A 64 17.47 -18.18 -5.51
C GLY A 64 17.13 -19.04 -6.73
N ASP A 65 16.97 -20.35 -6.52
CA ASP A 65 16.31 -21.22 -7.51
C ASP A 65 14.79 -21.18 -7.29
N LEU A 66 14.03 -21.08 -8.38
CA LEU A 66 12.57 -21.15 -8.33
C LEU A 66 12.06 -22.51 -7.87
N SER A 67 12.83 -23.58 -8.09
CA SER A 67 12.48 -24.92 -7.60
C SER A 67 12.42 -24.98 -6.07
N ASP A 68 13.21 -24.14 -5.40
CA ASP A 68 13.34 -24.14 -3.94
C ASP A 68 12.25 -23.32 -3.26
N LEU A 69 11.52 -22.51 -4.02
CA LEU A 69 10.45 -21.67 -3.49
C LEU A 69 9.22 -22.50 -3.13
N ASP A 70 8.66 -22.25 -1.95
CA ASP A 70 7.34 -22.74 -1.61
C ASP A 70 6.22 -21.87 -2.22
N ILE A 71 4.98 -22.34 -2.13
CA ILE A 71 3.81 -21.65 -2.69
C ILE A 71 3.61 -20.27 -2.05
N SER A 72 3.91 -20.10 -0.75
CA SER A 72 3.77 -18.82 -0.06
C SER A 72 4.77 -17.78 -0.60
N LEU A 73 6.00 -18.20 -0.87
CA LEU A 73 7.04 -17.37 -1.48
C LEU A 73 6.69 -17.01 -2.92
N ILE A 74 6.28 -17.99 -3.74
CA ILE A 74 5.87 -17.75 -5.13
C ILE A 74 4.68 -16.78 -5.18
N TYR A 75 3.67 -16.97 -4.33
CA TYR A 75 2.53 -16.07 -4.20
C TYR A 75 2.98 -14.64 -3.84
N THR A 76 3.88 -14.52 -2.86
CA THR A 76 4.43 -13.22 -2.42
C THR A 76 5.15 -12.52 -3.56
N ILE A 77 5.88 -13.24 -4.40
CA ILE A 77 6.54 -12.65 -5.56
C ILE A 77 5.49 -12.18 -6.58
N LEU A 78 4.59 -13.07 -7.01
CA LEU A 78 3.57 -12.79 -8.03
C LEU A 78 2.69 -11.58 -7.68
N ARG A 79 2.21 -11.47 -6.44
CA ARG A 79 1.34 -10.36 -6.02
C ARG A 79 2.03 -8.99 -5.99
N ASN A 80 3.37 -8.98 -5.89
CA ASN A 80 4.16 -7.76 -5.84
C ASN A 80 4.64 -7.31 -7.23
N MET A 81 4.32 -8.08 -8.27
CA MET A 81 4.62 -7.75 -9.66
C MET A 81 3.69 -6.66 -10.19
N ASN A 82 4.28 -5.63 -10.80
CA ASN A 82 3.52 -4.57 -11.47
C ASN A 82 2.72 -5.06 -12.69
N THR A 83 3.11 -6.20 -13.26
CA THR A 83 2.49 -6.78 -14.46
C THR A 83 1.22 -7.57 -14.18
N ILE A 84 0.85 -7.74 -12.90
CA ILE A 84 -0.35 -8.47 -12.49
C ILE A 84 -1.25 -7.52 -11.71
N THR A 85 -2.35 -7.12 -12.34
CA THR A 85 -3.38 -6.32 -11.66
C THR A 85 -4.07 -7.19 -10.60
N PRO A 86 -4.29 -6.69 -9.38
CA PRO A 86 -5.05 -7.42 -8.37
C PRO A 86 -6.47 -7.72 -8.85
N GLN A 87 -7.04 -8.83 -8.38
CA GLN A 87 -8.46 -9.12 -8.54
C GLN A 87 -9.32 -8.06 -7.81
N LEU A 88 -10.61 -7.97 -8.14
CA LEU A 88 -11.49 -6.86 -7.74
C LEU A 88 -11.54 -6.61 -6.22
N ASN A 89 -11.48 -7.67 -5.41
CA ASN A 89 -11.49 -7.58 -3.95
C ASN A 89 -10.10 -7.33 -3.36
N GLY A 90 -9.05 -7.25 -4.19
CA GLY A 90 -7.66 -7.07 -3.79
C GLY A 90 -6.96 -8.36 -3.34
N TRP A 91 -5.64 -8.39 -3.47
CA TRP A 91 -4.80 -9.51 -3.02
C TRP A 91 -5.05 -9.84 -1.57
N GLY A 92 -5.26 -11.11 -1.24
CA GLY A 92 -5.56 -11.49 0.13
C GLY A 92 -6.97 -11.97 0.34
N ASN A 93 -7.89 -11.51 -0.48
CA ASN A 93 -9.32 -11.68 -0.25
C ASN A 93 -9.90 -12.77 -1.17
N MET A 94 -11.04 -13.33 -0.77
CA MET A 94 -11.75 -14.31 -1.58
C MET A 94 -12.16 -13.67 -2.92
N PRO A 95 -11.76 -14.24 -4.07
CA PRO A 95 -12.21 -13.76 -5.37
C PRO A 95 -13.68 -14.12 -5.61
N LYS A 96 -14.38 -13.38 -6.48
CA LYS A 96 -15.75 -13.74 -6.89
C LYS A 96 -15.76 -15.06 -7.65
N ASP A 97 -16.76 -15.91 -7.45
CA ASP A 97 -16.84 -17.23 -8.10
C ASP A 97 -16.82 -17.19 -9.63
N THR A 98 -17.23 -16.08 -10.24
CA THR A 98 -17.22 -15.87 -11.70
C THR A 98 -15.91 -15.27 -12.22
N ASP A 99 -15.03 -14.76 -11.35
CA ASP A 99 -13.76 -14.15 -11.74
C ASP A 99 -12.76 -15.23 -12.15
N ARG A 100 -12.37 -15.23 -13.42
CA ARG A 100 -11.42 -16.18 -14.03
C ARG A 100 -10.05 -15.54 -14.30
N SER A 101 -9.80 -14.35 -13.74
CA SER A 101 -8.54 -13.63 -13.93
C SER A 101 -7.35 -14.39 -13.35
N LEU A 102 -6.15 -14.11 -13.90
CA LEU A 102 -4.88 -14.63 -13.42
C LEU A 102 -4.73 -14.40 -11.90
N SER A 103 -4.98 -13.19 -11.43
CA SER A 103 -4.89 -12.82 -10.02
C SER A 103 -5.89 -13.56 -9.14
N ALA A 104 -7.12 -13.78 -9.62
CA ALA A 104 -8.13 -14.52 -8.88
C ALA A 104 -7.73 -15.99 -8.69
N ASN A 105 -7.22 -16.63 -9.74
CA ASN A 105 -6.77 -18.02 -9.64
C ASN A 105 -5.51 -18.19 -8.78
N ILE A 106 -4.60 -17.22 -8.80
CA ILE A 106 -3.46 -17.17 -7.86
C ILE A 106 -3.95 -17.07 -6.40
N ASP A 107 -4.90 -16.17 -6.11
CA ASP A 107 -5.47 -16.05 -4.75
C ASP A 107 -6.21 -17.32 -4.31
N ARG A 108 -6.95 -17.99 -5.21
CA ARG A 108 -7.63 -19.26 -4.91
C ARG A 108 -6.65 -20.37 -4.56
N ILE A 109 -5.58 -20.56 -5.33
CA ILE A 109 -4.56 -21.58 -5.01
C ILE A 109 -3.96 -21.34 -3.63
N ARG A 110 -3.67 -20.09 -3.28
CA ARG A 110 -3.20 -19.76 -1.94
C ARG A 110 -4.25 -20.08 -0.86
N ILE A 111 -5.52 -19.76 -1.08
CA ILE A 111 -6.61 -20.09 -0.14
C ILE A 111 -6.71 -21.61 0.05
N PHE A 112 -6.68 -22.38 -1.04
CA PHE A 112 -6.66 -23.85 -0.97
C PHE A 112 -5.44 -24.36 -0.20
N LYS A 113 -4.24 -23.84 -0.48
CA LYS A 113 -3.04 -24.17 0.29
C LYS A 113 -3.21 -23.88 1.77
N ASN A 114 -3.77 -22.72 2.13
CA ASN A 114 -3.98 -22.36 3.53
C ASN A 114 -4.97 -23.31 4.22
N ASN A 115 -6.08 -23.64 3.56
CA ASN A 115 -7.13 -24.50 4.11
C ASN A 115 -6.69 -25.97 4.25
N TYR A 116 -6.02 -26.51 3.22
CA TYR A 116 -5.72 -27.94 3.14
C TYR A 116 -4.29 -28.30 3.55
N VAL A 117 -3.36 -27.34 3.58
CA VAL A 117 -1.96 -27.61 3.95
C VAL A 117 -1.60 -26.96 5.28
N SER A 118 -1.84 -25.64 5.41
CA SER A 118 -1.32 -24.85 6.53
C SER A 118 -2.16 -24.97 7.80
N HIS A 119 -3.48 -24.87 7.69
CA HIS A 119 -4.38 -24.81 8.85
C HIS A 119 -5.18 -26.10 9.07
N CYS A 120 -4.94 -27.14 8.26
CA CYS A 120 -5.62 -28.41 8.41
C CYS A 120 -5.13 -29.15 9.66
N SER A 121 -5.97 -29.29 10.68
CA SER A 121 -5.62 -30.00 11.92
C SER A 121 -5.80 -31.52 11.82
N ASN A 122 -6.81 -32.02 11.09
CA ASN A 122 -7.06 -33.44 10.78
C ASN A 122 -8.25 -33.60 9.79
N LEU A 123 -8.08 -33.29 8.51
CA LEU A 123 -9.19 -33.34 7.54
C LEU A 123 -9.35 -34.76 6.97
N SER A 124 -10.35 -35.50 7.46
CA SER A 124 -10.95 -36.55 6.66
C SER A 124 -11.91 -35.89 5.68
N LEU A 125 -11.56 -35.93 4.40
CA LEU A 125 -12.48 -35.52 3.34
C LEU A 125 -13.40 -36.68 3.01
N ASP A 126 -14.70 -36.44 3.03
CA ASP A 126 -15.63 -37.34 2.37
C ASP A 126 -15.46 -37.26 0.84
N GLU A 127 -16.12 -38.17 0.14
CA GLU A 127 -15.97 -38.28 -1.31
C GLU A 127 -16.48 -37.04 -2.05
N GLN A 128 -17.58 -36.44 -1.59
CA GLN A 128 -18.18 -35.28 -2.22
C GLN A 128 -17.29 -34.05 -2.08
N ASP A 129 -16.81 -33.78 -0.86
CA ASP A 129 -15.89 -32.68 -0.57
C ASP A 129 -14.56 -32.87 -1.30
N PHE A 130 -14.05 -34.10 -1.37
CA PHE A 130 -12.86 -34.40 -2.15
C PHE A 130 -13.04 -34.07 -3.63
N LEU A 131 -14.11 -34.57 -4.27
CA LEU A 131 -14.37 -34.35 -5.68
C LEU A 131 -14.58 -32.87 -6.02
N GLN A 132 -15.32 -32.15 -5.17
CA GLN A 132 -15.55 -30.72 -5.34
C GLN A 132 -14.24 -29.93 -5.21
N THR A 133 -13.48 -30.17 -4.14
CA THR A 133 -12.18 -29.52 -3.89
C THR A 133 -11.21 -29.79 -5.04
N TRP A 134 -11.11 -31.06 -5.47
CA TRP A 134 -10.26 -31.48 -6.57
C TRP A 134 -10.60 -30.73 -7.86
N LYS A 135 -11.88 -30.66 -8.20
CA LYS A 135 -12.38 -29.97 -9.40
C LYS A 135 -12.05 -28.49 -9.38
N GLU A 136 -12.24 -27.82 -8.25
CA GLU A 136 -11.98 -26.38 -8.13
C GLU A 136 -10.49 -26.05 -8.24
N ILE A 137 -9.62 -26.82 -7.58
CA ILE A 137 -8.17 -26.65 -7.68
C ILE A 137 -7.71 -26.95 -9.12
N SER A 138 -8.17 -28.06 -9.70
CA SER A 138 -7.82 -28.46 -11.06
C SER A 138 -8.20 -27.39 -12.08
N LYS A 139 -9.40 -26.82 -11.94
CA LYS A 139 -9.86 -25.72 -12.77
C LYS A 139 -8.94 -24.50 -12.67
N CYS A 140 -8.54 -24.10 -11.45
CA CYS A 140 -7.60 -22.99 -11.27
C CYS A 140 -6.25 -23.28 -11.96
N ILE A 141 -5.74 -24.50 -11.83
CA ILE A 141 -4.47 -24.91 -12.45
C ILE A 141 -4.58 -24.83 -13.98
N ILE A 142 -5.65 -25.38 -14.56
CA ILE A 142 -5.87 -25.38 -16.02
C ILE A 142 -6.05 -23.94 -16.54
N GLU A 143 -6.79 -23.09 -15.83
CA GLU A 143 -6.95 -21.68 -16.22
C GLU A 143 -5.63 -20.87 -16.15
N LEU A 144 -4.67 -21.31 -15.34
CA LEU A 144 -3.34 -20.68 -15.25
C LEU A 144 -2.33 -21.25 -16.26
N GLY A 145 -2.34 -22.57 -16.48
CA GLY A 145 -1.29 -23.30 -17.21
C GLY A 145 -1.73 -23.93 -18.52
N GLY A 146 -3.02 -23.87 -18.86
CA GLY A 146 -3.60 -24.49 -20.04
C GLY A 146 -3.76 -26.01 -19.93
N ASP A 147 -4.12 -26.61 -21.06
CA ASP A 147 -4.50 -28.03 -21.16
C ASP A 147 -3.34 -29.01 -20.87
N ASP A 148 -2.09 -28.55 -20.98
CA ASP A 148 -0.90 -29.36 -20.65
C ASP A 148 -0.89 -29.86 -19.21
N TYR A 149 -1.61 -29.16 -18.32
CA TYR A 149 -1.74 -29.55 -16.92
C TYR A 149 -2.78 -30.66 -16.68
N ILE A 150 -3.70 -30.92 -17.60
CA ILE A 150 -4.74 -31.95 -17.44
C ILE A 150 -4.10 -33.31 -17.17
N ARG A 151 -3.10 -33.70 -17.98
CA ARG A 151 -2.37 -34.96 -17.80
C ARG A 151 -1.62 -35.03 -16.47
N LYS A 152 -1.03 -33.92 -16.02
CA LYS A 152 -0.33 -33.85 -14.73
C LYS A 152 -1.32 -34.03 -13.57
N ILE A 153 -2.51 -33.44 -13.66
CA ILE A 153 -3.57 -33.59 -12.67
C ILE A 153 -4.05 -35.05 -12.61
N ASP A 154 -4.39 -35.63 -13.77
CA ASP A 154 -4.88 -37.01 -13.85
C ASP A 154 -3.86 -38.03 -13.33
N SER A 155 -2.55 -37.75 -13.51
CA SER A 155 -1.49 -38.60 -12.98
C SER A 155 -1.52 -38.70 -11.45
N ILE A 156 -1.85 -37.62 -10.74
CA ILE A 156 -1.96 -37.64 -9.27
C ILE A 156 -3.21 -38.44 -8.85
N LEU A 157 -4.32 -38.32 -9.60
CA LEU A 157 -5.55 -39.05 -9.31
C LEU A 157 -5.40 -40.56 -9.48
N THR A 158 -4.56 -41.00 -10.42
CA THR A 158 -4.28 -42.43 -10.68
C THR A 158 -3.14 -43.01 -9.87
N THR A 159 -2.19 -42.18 -9.43
CA THR A 159 -1.04 -42.64 -8.63
C THR A 159 -1.49 -43.14 -7.25
N GLU A 160 -1.04 -44.34 -6.87
CA GLU A 160 -1.27 -44.88 -5.54
C GLU A 160 -0.31 -44.25 -4.52
N ILE A 161 -0.83 -43.86 -3.36
CA ILE A 161 -0.01 -43.30 -2.29
C ILE A 161 0.58 -44.46 -1.49
N ASN A 162 1.88 -44.68 -1.66
CA ASN A 162 2.63 -45.62 -0.83
C ASN A 162 3.19 -44.95 0.44
N TYR A 163 3.68 -45.77 1.38
CA TYR A 163 4.22 -45.31 2.66
C TYR A 163 5.34 -44.26 2.52
N VAL A 164 6.21 -44.39 1.51
CA VAL A 164 7.33 -43.46 1.30
C VAL A 164 6.81 -42.10 0.85
N MET A 165 5.89 -42.07 -0.12
CA MET A 165 5.24 -40.86 -0.60
C MET A 165 4.45 -40.16 0.51
N GLU A 166 3.68 -40.92 1.29
CA GLU A 166 2.95 -40.40 2.45
C GLU A 166 3.90 -39.73 3.45
N LYS A 167 5.01 -40.38 3.80
CA LYS A 167 6.01 -39.83 4.71
C LYS A 167 6.64 -38.53 4.18
N GLN A 168 6.97 -38.49 2.89
CA GLN A 168 7.50 -37.29 2.23
C GLN A 168 6.51 -36.13 2.24
N LEU A 169 5.24 -36.43 1.96
CA LEU A 169 4.17 -35.43 1.96
C LEU A 169 3.91 -34.88 3.36
N CYS A 170 3.83 -35.75 4.37
CA CYS A 170 3.71 -35.36 5.77
C CYS A 170 4.85 -34.45 6.23
N ASN A 171 6.09 -34.72 5.78
CA ASN A 171 7.23 -33.85 6.05
C ASN A 171 7.09 -32.48 5.35
N THR A 172 6.60 -32.46 4.11
CA THR A 172 6.33 -31.23 3.36
C THR A 172 5.26 -30.38 4.04
N ILE A 173 4.15 -31.00 4.45
CA ILE A 173 3.09 -30.33 5.24
C ILE A 173 3.67 -29.71 6.50
N ARG A 174 4.48 -30.47 7.28
CA ARG A 174 5.09 -29.96 8.51
C ARG A 174 5.96 -28.74 8.27
N ARG A 175 6.80 -28.75 7.24
CA ARG A 175 7.68 -27.62 6.87
C ARG A 175 6.86 -26.38 6.51
N LEU A 176 5.85 -26.54 5.65
CA LEU A 176 4.98 -25.44 5.23
C LEU A 176 4.22 -24.83 6.41
N LYS A 177 3.66 -25.68 7.29
CA LYS A 177 2.99 -25.23 8.52
C LYS A 177 3.90 -24.40 9.43
N GLU A 178 5.13 -24.86 9.64
CA GLU A 178 6.08 -24.12 10.48
C GLU A 178 6.47 -22.79 9.85
N ALA A 179 6.70 -22.75 8.54
CA ALA A 179 6.99 -21.51 7.82
C ALA A 179 5.83 -20.51 7.93
N ASP A 180 4.58 -20.96 7.81
CA ASP A 180 3.41 -20.10 7.95
C ASP A 180 3.21 -19.62 9.39
N ARG A 181 3.44 -20.48 10.39
CA ARG A 181 3.37 -20.11 11.81
C ARG A 181 4.37 -18.99 12.14
N GLN A 182 5.59 -19.07 11.61
CA GLN A 182 6.58 -18.01 11.78
C GLN A 182 6.15 -16.71 11.10
N ASN A 183 5.52 -16.78 9.92
CA ASN A 183 4.97 -15.60 9.25
C ASN A 183 3.87 -14.93 10.09
N GLU A 184 2.98 -15.73 10.69
CA GLU A 184 1.89 -15.22 11.53
C GLU A 184 2.41 -14.56 12.82
N LEU A 185 3.41 -15.15 13.46
CA LEU A 185 4.07 -14.55 14.63
C LEU A 185 4.74 -13.22 14.30
N ASN A 186 5.49 -13.16 13.19
CA ASN A 186 6.14 -11.93 12.74
C ASN A 186 5.10 -10.83 12.44
N TYR A 187 3.98 -11.18 11.81
CA TYR A 187 2.90 -10.24 11.53
C TYR A 187 2.26 -9.69 12.81
N ASN A 188 2.00 -10.56 13.79
CA ASN A 188 1.40 -10.14 15.06
C ASN A 188 2.34 -9.23 15.85
N SER A 189 3.63 -9.57 15.93
CA SER A 189 4.66 -8.71 16.56
C SER A 189 4.74 -7.34 15.89
N LEU A 190 4.83 -7.28 14.54
CA LEU A 190 4.86 -6.00 13.84
C LEU A 190 3.58 -5.18 14.03
N LYS A 191 2.43 -5.85 14.12
CA LYS A 191 1.13 -5.20 14.37
C LYS A 191 1.09 -4.57 15.77
N GLU A 192 1.69 -5.23 16.76
CA GLU A 192 1.86 -4.69 18.12
C GLU A 192 2.75 -3.45 18.09
N ASP A 193 3.93 -3.52 17.48
CA ASP A 193 4.85 -2.36 17.32
C ASP A 193 4.14 -1.18 16.65
N ILE A 194 3.38 -1.42 15.58
CA ILE A 194 2.61 -0.37 14.89
C ILE A 194 1.55 0.24 15.81
N ASN A 195 0.89 -0.56 16.64
CA ASN A 195 -0.11 -0.06 17.57
C ASN A 195 0.54 0.77 18.68
N GLU A 196 1.70 0.36 19.17
CA GLU A 196 2.50 1.12 20.14
C GLU A 196 2.94 2.46 19.54
N ILE A 197 3.48 2.47 18.32
CA ILE A 197 3.84 3.71 17.61
C ILE A 197 2.61 4.61 17.44
N LYS A 198 1.47 4.07 17.01
CA LYS A 198 0.22 4.84 16.87
C LYS A 198 -0.25 5.41 18.20
N GLN A 199 -0.10 4.67 19.30
CA GLN A 199 -0.44 5.15 20.63
C GLN A 199 0.52 6.24 21.08
N HIS A 200 1.83 6.06 20.88
CA HIS A 200 2.84 7.06 21.18
C HIS A 200 2.59 8.35 20.40
N LEU A 201 2.25 8.27 19.11
CA LEU A 201 1.88 9.43 18.28
C LEU A 201 0.58 10.13 18.72
N ARG A 202 -0.31 9.44 19.43
CA ARG A 202 -1.54 10.04 20.00
C ARG A 202 -1.26 10.74 21.33
N THR A 203 -0.30 10.25 22.11
CA THR A 203 0.02 10.74 23.46
C THR A 203 1.16 11.76 23.47
N THR A 204 2.05 11.73 22.48
CA THR A 204 3.01 12.81 22.25
C THR A 204 2.24 14.07 21.88
N LYS A 205 2.30 15.08 22.74
CA LYS A 205 1.93 16.45 22.34
C LYS A 205 2.78 16.79 21.11
N PRO A 206 2.20 17.36 20.02
CA PRO A 206 3.02 17.95 18.98
C PRO A 206 4.00 18.91 19.66
N PRO A 207 5.26 18.99 19.19
CA PRO A 207 6.25 19.85 19.82
C PRO A 207 5.63 21.25 19.99
N THR A 208 5.52 21.69 21.24
CA THR A 208 5.10 23.05 21.53
C THR A 208 6.22 23.94 21.03
N VAL A 209 6.06 24.51 19.83
CA VAL A 209 6.94 25.58 19.37
C VAL A 209 6.70 26.73 20.34
N THR A 210 7.68 27.03 21.20
CA THR A 210 7.59 28.16 22.12
C THR A 210 7.50 29.43 21.28
N ALA A 211 6.79 30.46 21.77
CA ALA A 211 6.72 31.76 21.08
C ALA A 211 8.13 32.28 20.74
N THR A 212 9.12 32.01 21.59
CA THR A 212 10.54 32.36 21.36
C THR A 212 11.16 31.58 20.19
N ALA A 213 10.91 30.27 20.07
CA ALA A 213 11.39 29.46 18.94
C ALA A 213 10.65 29.80 17.64
N PHE A 214 9.36 30.16 17.73
CA PHE A 214 8.55 30.64 16.62
C PHE A 214 9.02 32.02 16.13
N ASN A 215 9.31 32.93 17.05
CA ASN A 215 9.85 34.27 16.76
C ASN A 215 11.25 34.19 16.16
N GLY A 216 12.12 33.31 16.68
CA GLY A 216 13.44 33.07 16.06
C GLY A 216 13.36 32.44 14.67
N LEU A 217 12.32 31.64 14.38
CA LEU A 217 12.05 31.15 13.02
C LEU A 217 11.60 32.29 12.09
N LEU A 218 10.73 33.17 12.58
CA LEU A 218 10.21 34.35 11.86
C LEU A 218 11.31 35.37 11.50
N ASP A 219 12.36 35.50 12.30
CA ASP A 219 13.52 36.34 11.98
C ASP A 219 14.38 35.77 10.83
N SER A 220 14.18 34.50 10.46
CA SER A 220 15.08 33.76 9.56
C SER A 220 14.49 33.40 8.19
N ALA A 221 13.18 33.55 8.00
CA ALA A 221 12.50 33.05 6.80
C ALA A 221 11.13 33.73 6.55
N PRO A 222 10.80 34.16 5.32
CA PRO A 222 9.46 34.64 4.98
C PRO A 222 8.39 33.53 5.12
N LEU A 223 7.20 33.94 5.57
CA LEU A 223 6.01 33.08 5.63
C LEU A 223 5.32 33.02 4.25
N GLU A 224 4.71 31.89 3.91
CA GLU A 224 3.90 31.73 2.71
C GLU A 224 2.57 31.06 3.07
N LEU A 225 1.44 31.70 2.78
CA LEU A 225 0.13 31.06 2.85
C LEU A 225 -0.17 30.44 1.47
N ARG A 226 -0.85 29.30 1.40
CA ARG A 226 -1.14 28.62 0.13
C ARG A 226 -2.55 28.10 0.17
N ILE A 227 -3.37 28.58 -0.77
CA ILE A 227 -4.72 28.10 -0.99
C ILE A 227 -4.70 27.23 -2.27
N GLU A 228 -5.49 26.19 -2.38
CA GLU A 228 -5.60 25.41 -3.62
C GLU A 228 -7.07 25.21 -3.92
N GLY A 229 -7.51 25.52 -5.14
CA GLY A 229 -8.90 25.41 -5.57
C GLY A 229 -9.02 25.22 -7.07
N GLU A 230 -9.89 24.30 -7.49
CA GLU A 230 -10.01 23.80 -8.88
C GLU A 230 -10.82 24.73 -9.82
N SER A 231 -11.39 25.85 -9.32
CA SER A 231 -12.30 26.73 -10.08
C SER A 231 -11.62 28.02 -10.55
N ILE A 232 -11.37 28.13 -11.86
CA ILE A 232 -10.76 29.31 -12.53
C ILE A 232 -11.54 30.62 -12.26
N PRO A 233 -12.89 30.67 -12.35
CA PRO A 233 -13.65 31.90 -12.06
C PRO A 233 -13.49 32.43 -10.62
N LEU A 234 -13.36 31.51 -9.65
CA LEU A 234 -13.09 31.86 -8.25
C LEU A 234 -11.66 32.39 -8.08
N VAL A 235 -10.70 31.86 -8.84
CA VAL A 235 -9.30 32.32 -8.86
C VAL A 235 -9.22 33.79 -9.31
N GLU A 236 -9.89 34.15 -10.41
CA GLU A 236 -9.91 35.52 -10.92
C GLU A 236 -10.63 36.50 -9.97
N GLU A 237 -11.72 36.09 -9.30
CA GLU A 237 -12.44 36.94 -8.34
C GLU A 237 -11.63 37.16 -7.05
N ILE A 238 -10.96 36.12 -6.54
CA ILE A 238 -10.04 36.25 -5.40
C ILE A 238 -8.89 37.18 -5.77
N ARG A 239 -8.29 37.03 -6.96
CA ARG A 239 -7.22 37.90 -7.46
C ARG A 239 -7.66 39.37 -7.47
N LYS A 240 -8.76 39.68 -8.15
CA LYS A 240 -9.29 41.05 -8.29
C LYS A 240 -9.54 41.76 -6.95
N ARG A 241 -9.97 41.03 -5.91
CA ARG A 241 -10.27 41.61 -4.60
C ARG A 241 -9.10 41.66 -3.63
N THR A 242 -8.07 40.86 -3.89
CA THR A 242 -6.85 40.79 -3.05
C THR A 242 -5.72 41.65 -3.59
N ASP A 243 -5.76 42.08 -4.86
CA ASP A 243 -4.76 42.99 -5.46
C ASP A 243 -4.52 44.27 -4.63
N ASN A 244 -5.55 44.82 -3.99
CA ASN A 244 -5.48 46.02 -3.15
C ASN A 244 -4.93 45.78 -1.73
N LEU A 245 -4.70 44.53 -1.34
CA LEU A 245 -4.15 44.16 -0.03
C LEU A 245 -2.61 44.05 -0.07
N SER A 246 -2.01 44.16 -1.25
CA SER A 246 -0.55 44.15 -1.38
C SER A 246 0.05 45.44 -0.82
N SER A 247 1.07 45.30 0.02
CA SER A 247 1.87 46.41 0.57
C SER A 247 3.35 46.05 0.54
N ASP A 248 4.23 46.99 0.89
CA ASP A 248 5.67 46.73 1.01
C ASP A 248 5.97 45.59 2.02
N ASP A 249 5.07 45.40 2.98
CA ASP A 249 5.13 44.38 4.03
C ASP A 249 4.28 43.13 3.73
N MET A 250 3.59 43.06 2.59
CA MET A 250 2.72 41.93 2.23
C MET A 250 2.61 41.77 0.71
N GLN A 251 3.23 40.74 0.14
CA GLN A 251 3.13 40.44 -1.29
C GLN A 251 2.30 39.17 -1.54
N ILE A 252 1.28 39.28 -2.39
CA ILE A 252 0.42 38.17 -2.82
C ILE A 252 0.86 37.68 -4.20
N THR A 253 1.08 36.38 -4.35
CA THR A 253 1.54 35.77 -5.62
C THR A 253 0.65 34.61 -6.02
N PHE A 254 0.18 34.57 -7.27
CA PHE A 254 -0.68 33.52 -7.82
C PHE A 254 0.09 32.55 -8.72
N ALA A 255 -0.10 31.24 -8.54
CA ALA A 255 0.46 30.23 -9.44
C ALA A 255 -0.45 29.94 -10.65
N LYS A 256 0.12 29.36 -11.72
CA LYS A 256 -0.60 29.04 -12.95
C LYS A 256 -1.48 27.79 -12.82
N GLU A 257 -2.68 27.90 -13.38
CA GLU A 257 -3.70 26.89 -13.69
C GLU A 257 -4.18 25.98 -12.55
N GLY A 258 -5.41 26.25 -12.07
CA GLY A 258 -6.20 25.33 -11.26
C GLY A 258 -5.85 25.26 -9.76
N SER A 259 -5.04 26.19 -9.23
CA SER A 259 -4.70 26.27 -7.80
C SER A 259 -4.35 27.71 -7.40
N VAL A 260 -4.93 28.22 -6.30
CA VAL A 260 -4.79 29.63 -5.84
C VAL A 260 -3.73 29.77 -4.75
N ILE A 261 -2.45 29.73 -5.08
CA ILE A 261 -1.42 30.05 -4.08
C ILE A 261 -1.60 31.53 -3.67
N ILE A 262 -1.59 31.83 -2.36
CA ILE A 262 -1.66 33.21 -1.83
C ILE A 262 -0.48 33.40 -0.90
N GLY A 263 0.74 33.53 -1.46
CA GLY A 263 1.91 33.83 -0.64
C GLY A 263 1.68 35.10 0.20
N LEU A 264 2.14 35.13 1.44
CA LEU A 264 2.08 36.31 2.31
C LEU A 264 3.49 36.62 2.77
N LYS A 265 4.29 37.27 1.91
CA LYS A 265 5.64 37.65 2.30
C LYS A 265 5.57 38.82 3.28
N VAL A 266 5.74 38.54 4.56
CA VAL A 266 5.73 39.54 5.64
C VAL A 266 7.17 39.91 6.01
N SER A 267 7.48 41.21 6.03
CA SER A 267 8.80 41.69 6.45
C SER A 267 9.04 41.38 7.94
N PRO A 268 10.28 41.04 8.35
CA PRO A 268 10.59 40.82 9.77
C PRO A 268 10.16 42.00 10.65
N SER A 269 10.29 43.23 10.16
CA SER A 269 9.86 44.47 10.83
C SER A 269 8.36 44.55 11.14
N ALA A 270 7.49 44.00 10.29
CA ALA A 270 6.04 44.00 10.51
C ALA A 270 5.60 43.04 11.62
N LEU A 271 6.45 42.07 11.99
CA LEU A 271 6.20 41.12 13.08
C LEU A 271 6.49 41.70 14.47
N TYR A 272 7.36 42.72 14.57
CA TYR A 272 7.75 43.35 15.85
C TYR A 272 6.67 44.25 16.46
N THR A 273 5.60 44.59 15.74
CA THR A 273 4.45 45.36 16.29
C THR A 273 3.45 44.41 16.99
N VAL A 274 4.00 43.50 17.82
CA VAL A 274 3.43 42.24 18.29
C VAL A 274 2.06 42.41 18.97
N GLY A 275 1.10 41.64 18.47
CA GLY A 275 -0.26 41.45 18.98
C GLY A 275 -1.23 41.16 17.84
N ASN A 276 -0.96 41.73 16.66
CA ASN A 276 -1.91 41.75 15.55
C ASN A 276 -1.65 40.71 14.46
N PHE A 277 -0.55 39.94 14.49
CA PHE A 277 -0.23 39.00 13.39
C PHE A 277 -1.25 37.86 13.27
N LEU A 278 -1.59 37.20 14.40
CA LEU A 278 -2.67 36.22 14.45
C LEU A 278 -4.02 36.89 14.11
N GLY A 279 -4.25 38.13 14.55
CA GLY A 279 -5.43 38.91 14.19
C GLY A 279 -5.52 39.25 12.70
N ILE A 280 -4.39 39.51 12.04
CA ILE A 280 -4.28 39.77 10.60
C ILE A 280 -4.55 38.46 9.84
N ILE A 281 -3.93 37.35 10.25
CA ILE A 281 -4.21 36.03 9.65
C ILE A 281 -5.68 35.64 9.86
N ASP A 282 -6.24 35.79 11.06
CA ASP A 282 -7.64 35.48 11.35
C ASP A 282 -8.59 36.39 10.57
N THR A 283 -8.29 37.69 10.45
CA THR A 283 -9.08 38.64 9.64
C THR A 283 -9.01 38.29 8.16
N LEU A 284 -7.84 37.90 7.66
CA LEU A 284 -7.62 37.56 6.27
C LEU A 284 -8.29 36.22 5.92
N LEU A 285 -8.16 35.21 6.77
CA LEU A 285 -8.87 33.94 6.67
C LEU A 285 -10.39 34.14 6.74
N SER A 286 -10.89 34.97 7.66
CA SER A 286 -12.32 35.26 7.79
C SER A 286 -12.88 35.95 6.54
N LYS A 287 -12.15 36.91 5.97
CA LYS A 287 -12.53 37.56 4.69
C LYS A 287 -12.51 36.59 3.53
N ILE A 288 -11.50 35.72 3.44
CA ILE A 288 -11.40 34.69 2.39
C ILE A 288 -12.56 33.69 2.52
N LEU A 289 -12.87 33.23 3.73
CA LEU A 289 -14.00 32.31 3.99
C LEU A 289 -15.34 32.95 3.60
N GLN A 290 -15.56 34.22 3.98
CA GLN A 290 -16.77 34.96 3.59
C GLN A 290 -16.86 35.15 2.06
N MET A 291 -15.73 35.34 1.38
CA MET A 291 -15.68 35.40 -0.08
C MET A 291 -16.05 34.06 -0.74
N ILE A 292 -15.58 32.95 -0.16
CA ILE A 292 -15.91 31.59 -0.63
C ILE A 292 -17.40 31.29 -0.44
N GLU A 293 -17.98 31.61 0.71
CA GLU A 293 -19.41 31.41 1.00
C GLU A 293 -20.30 32.21 0.06
N ASN A 294 -19.96 33.47 -0.24
CA ASN A 294 -20.72 34.30 -1.17
C ASN A 294 -20.65 33.83 -2.64
N TYR A 295 -19.58 33.11 -3.00
CA TYR A 295 -19.40 32.55 -4.35
C TYR A 295 -20.07 31.17 -4.50
N GLY A 296 -20.32 30.48 -3.39
CA GLY A 296 -20.80 29.09 -3.31
C GLY A 296 -22.28 28.85 -3.67
N ASN A 297 -23.01 29.83 -4.20
CA ASN A 297 -24.37 29.60 -4.72
C ASN A 297 -24.32 28.79 -6.04
N GLY A 298 -24.07 27.48 -5.94
CA GLY A 298 -24.24 26.50 -7.02
C GLY A 298 -23.00 25.73 -7.48
N HIS A 299 -21.84 25.86 -6.83
CA HIS A 299 -20.60 25.18 -7.26
C HIS A 299 -19.84 24.52 -6.09
N THR A 300 -19.57 23.22 -6.20
CA THR A 300 -18.75 22.46 -5.26
C THR A 300 -17.27 22.65 -5.60
N THR A 301 -16.51 23.34 -4.75
CA THR A 301 -15.06 23.53 -4.94
C THR A 301 -14.30 23.02 -3.72
N ARG A 302 -13.26 22.21 -3.94
CA ARG A 302 -12.35 21.75 -2.88
C ARG A 302 -11.30 22.82 -2.61
N ILE A 303 -11.23 23.30 -1.38
CA ILE A 303 -10.26 24.34 -0.98
C ILE A 303 -9.32 23.77 0.09
N VAL A 304 -8.01 23.86 -0.15
CA VAL A 304 -6.97 23.48 0.83
C VAL A 304 -6.19 24.73 1.22
N VAL A 305 -6.10 25.03 2.52
CA VAL A 305 -5.28 26.14 3.05
C VAL A 305 -4.07 25.57 3.79
N SER A 306 -2.87 26.06 3.48
CA SER A 306 -1.61 25.69 4.14
C SER A 306 -0.78 26.94 4.44
N VAL A 307 0.03 26.88 5.50
CA VAL A 307 0.97 27.93 5.88
C VAL A 307 2.36 27.30 5.93
N ASN A 308 3.29 27.84 5.16
CA ASN A 308 4.63 27.33 4.93
C ASN A 308 5.65 28.39 5.37
N PHE A 309 6.82 27.96 5.83
CA PHE A 309 7.97 28.83 6.08
C PHE A 309 9.02 28.54 5.02
N MET A 310 9.52 29.57 4.34
CA MET A 310 10.43 29.41 3.20
C MET A 310 11.84 29.87 3.58
N ASP A 311 12.83 28.99 3.41
CA ASP A 311 14.25 29.38 3.49
C ASP A 311 14.63 30.24 2.27
N GLU A 312 14.96 31.52 2.50
CA GLU A 312 15.33 32.48 1.44
C GLU A 312 16.61 32.08 0.69
N GLN A 313 17.49 31.27 1.26
CA GLN A 313 18.76 30.91 0.62
C GLN A 313 18.64 29.73 -0.34
N ASN A 314 17.65 28.84 -0.15
CA ASN A 314 17.58 27.55 -0.85
C ASN A 314 16.23 27.22 -1.49
N GLY A 315 15.19 28.06 -1.32
CA GLY A 315 13.85 27.83 -1.90
C GLY A 315 13.15 26.58 -1.37
N LYS A 316 13.58 26.05 -0.22
CA LYS A 316 13.05 24.83 0.39
C LYS A 316 12.08 25.19 1.51
N CYS A 317 10.88 24.62 1.45
CA CYS A 317 9.87 24.75 2.50
C CYS A 317 10.34 24.03 3.77
N LEU A 318 10.43 24.76 4.89
CA LEU A 318 10.96 24.28 6.17
C LEU A 318 9.91 23.59 7.05
N PHE A 319 8.60 23.79 6.79
CA PHE A 319 7.53 23.17 7.59
C PHE A 319 6.30 22.85 6.73
N CYS A 320 5.84 21.60 6.79
CA CYS A 320 4.56 21.17 6.23
C CYS A 320 3.67 20.59 7.34
N LYS A 321 2.41 21.07 7.37
CA LYS A 321 1.25 20.65 8.18
C LYS A 321 1.28 21.04 9.67
N PHE A 322 0.47 22.04 10.00
CA PHE A 322 -0.35 21.98 11.21
C PHE A 322 -1.45 20.92 11.01
N PRO A 323 -1.59 19.91 11.88
CA PRO A 323 -2.88 19.31 12.11
C PRO A 323 -3.52 20.00 13.32
N PRO A 324 -4.64 20.70 13.13
CA PRO A 324 -5.67 20.64 14.15
C PRO A 324 -7.01 20.24 13.53
N LYS A 325 -7.42 19.02 13.90
CA LYS A 325 -8.78 18.58 14.19
C LYS A 325 -9.90 19.52 13.66
N ASN A 326 -10.63 19.05 12.65
CA ASN A 326 -11.88 19.60 12.10
C ASN A 326 -11.76 20.71 11.04
N ASN A 327 -11.23 20.42 9.86
CA ASN A 327 -11.59 21.19 8.66
C ASN A 327 -11.47 20.40 7.35
N ARG A 328 -12.14 19.25 7.28
CA ARG A 328 -12.83 18.92 6.02
C ARG A 328 -14.12 19.73 6.02
N MET A 329 -14.09 20.95 5.51
CA MET A 329 -15.32 21.54 5.01
C MET A 329 -15.53 20.93 3.63
N LEU A 330 -16.23 19.78 3.60
CA LEU A 330 -17.04 19.46 2.44
C LEU A 330 -18.17 20.48 2.49
N VAL A 331 -18.06 21.56 1.72
CA VAL A 331 -19.23 22.36 1.40
C VAL A 331 -20.05 21.50 0.44
N ASN A 332 -20.89 20.63 1.02
CA ASN A 332 -22.03 20.09 0.32
C ASN A 332 -23.16 21.10 0.52
N THR A 333 -23.48 21.81 -0.55
CA THR A 333 -24.80 22.38 -0.79
C THR A 333 -25.23 21.92 -2.16
#